data_AF-K8P3U3-F1
#
_entry.id   AF-K8P3U3-F1
#
_cell.length_a   1.000
_cell.length_b   1.000
_cell.length_c   1.000
_cell.angle_alpha   90.00
_cell.angle_beta   90.00
_cell.angle_gamma   90.00
#
_symmetry.space_group_name_H-M   'P 1'
#
loop_
_entity.id
_entity.type
_entity.pdbx_description
1 polymer ?
#
loop_
_entity_poly.entity_id
_entity_poly.type
_entity_poly.pdbx_seq_one_letter_code
_entity_poly.pdbx_strand_id
1 'polypeptide(L)'
;MRLPPPESDWLLCLIVEFYRERMKWNSDSRFASYQRAWSKLDSKFMRLAAAAYLHISYDLPRVLADQQPSIAPWINLSRAQAFYLFFKLDPIFPTVFSRIAKDRKIVGYVAYFVRPISSRLLRSVSHWVPLLRRAAWTHGQELAARSDRRFVETKMLEAVTLALEDTSNLPWSAGLLTPPDGAFAPALGMPVISMSDIDRFWIGVASLATILTIVGSGATRFAKKGYETGRFIDELGRRTFDYVSAAVTDPEGFDNYRQRQLSGNTAAERGRA
;
A
#
# COMPACT_ATOMS: atom_id res chain seq x y z
N MET A 1 -15.49 11.54 20.53
CA MET A 1 -15.62 10.78 21.78
C MET A 1 -14.38 11.05 22.61
N ARG A 2 -14.52 11.59 23.83
CA ARG A 2 -13.39 11.69 24.78
C ARG A 2 -13.36 10.37 25.55
N LEU A 3 -12.21 9.69 25.58
CA LEU A 3 -12.01 8.49 26.40
C LEU A 3 -11.48 8.93 27.76
N PRO A 4 -11.93 8.31 28.87
CA PRO A 4 -11.34 8.58 30.18
C PRO A 4 -9.97 7.89 30.32
N PRO A 5 -9.16 8.26 31.32
CA PRO A 5 -8.07 7.42 31.81
C PRO A 5 -8.63 6.13 32.44
N PRO A 6 -7.94 4.98 32.32
CA PRO A 6 -6.62 4.77 31.71
C PRO A 6 -6.64 4.52 30.18
N GLU A 7 -7.82 4.46 29.54
CA GLU A 7 -7.95 4.17 28.10
C GLU A 7 -7.31 5.23 27.20
N SER A 8 -7.49 6.51 27.53
CA SER A 8 -6.88 7.62 26.79
C SER A 8 -5.36 7.57 26.84
N ASP A 9 -4.81 7.22 28.00
CA ASP A 9 -3.37 7.32 28.29
C ASP A 9 -2.62 6.21 27.57
N TRP A 10 -3.18 5.00 27.58
CA TRP A 10 -2.65 3.88 26.81
C TRP A 10 -2.67 4.15 25.30
N LEU A 11 -3.78 4.64 24.75
CA LEU A 11 -3.86 4.99 23.32
C LEU A 11 -2.90 6.11 22.93
N LEU A 12 -2.75 7.14 23.78
CA LEU A 12 -1.80 8.22 23.56
C LEU A 12 -0.36 7.70 23.57
N CYS A 13 -0.03 6.82 24.50
CA CYS A 13 1.27 6.17 24.54
C CYS A 13 1.54 5.38 23.25
N LEU A 14 0.59 4.54 22.78
CA LEU A 14 0.74 3.83 21.51
C LEU A 14 1.01 4.79 20.35
N ILE A 15 0.31 5.93 20.28
CA ILE A 15 0.52 6.93 19.23
C ILE A 15 1.92 7.54 19.32
N VAL A 16 2.36 7.91 20.52
CA VAL A 16 3.67 8.53 20.77
C VAL A 16 4.80 7.56 20.44
N GLU A 17 4.75 6.32 20.93
CA GLU A 17 5.79 5.33 20.68
C GLU A 17 5.82 4.91 19.19
N PHE A 18 4.65 4.75 18.56
CA PHE A 18 4.58 4.50 17.13
C PHE A 18 5.18 5.64 16.31
N TYR A 19 4.92 6.90 16.70
CA TYR A 19 5.56 8.05 16.08
C TYR A 19 7.08 8.04 16.27
N ARG A 20 7.58 7.68 17.45
CA ARG A 20 9.02 7.54 17.71
C ARG A 20 9.67 6.46 16.84
N GLU A 21 9.08 5.27 16.73
CA GLU A 21 9.58 4.22 15.83
C GLU A 21 9.59 4.70 14.38
N ARG A 22 8.50 5.33 13.92
CA ARG A 22 8.44 5.92 12.58
C ARG A 22 9.57 6.93 12.32
N MET A 23 9.95 7.75 13.31
CA MET A 23 11.01 8.74 13.14
C MET A 23 12.40 8.10 12.96
N LYS A 24 12.63 6.89 13.49
CA LYS A 24 13.87 6.13 13.29
C LYS A 24 14.07 5.71 11.84
N TRP A 25 13.00 5.65 11.05
CA TRP A 25 13.03 5.26 9.63
C TRP A 25 14.17 5.90 8.85
N ASN A 26 14.41 7.20 9.00
CA ASN A 26 15.38 7.93 8.19
C ASN A 26 16.83 7.77 8.69
N SER A 27 17.04 7.38 9.94
CA SER A 27 18.36 7.37 10.59
C SER A 27 18.88 5.97 10.91
N ASP A 28 18.01 4.97 10.97
CA ASP A 28 18.39 3.60 11.31
C ASP A 28 18.84 2.83 10.07
N SER A 29 20.12 2.44 10.06
CA SER A 29 20.77 1.76 8.94
C SER A 29 20.18 0.37 8.63
N ARG A 30 19.45 -0.23 9.57
CA ARG A 30 18.76 -1.52 9.34
C ARG A 30 17.72 -1.42 8.22
N PHE A 31 17.18 -0.23 7.99
CA PHE A 31 16.19 0.01 6.92
C PHE A 31 16.83 0.30 5.55
N ALA A 32 18.16 0.35 5.43
CA ALA A 32 18.83 0.78 4.20
C ALA A 32 18.42 -0.02 2.96
N SER A 33 18.25 -1.34 3.08
CA SER A 33 17.79 -2.20 1.98
C SER A 33 16.35 -1.86 1.56
N TYR A 34 15.43 -1.75 2.52
CA TYR A 34 14.05 -1.34 2.25
C TYR A 34 14.00 0.05 1.61
N GLN A 35 14.73 1.02 2.16
CA GLN A 35 14.80 2.39 1.63
C GLN A 35 15.29 2.41 0.17
N ARG A 36 16.26 1.55 -0.17
CA ARG A 36 16.77 1.41 -1.53
C ARG A 36 15.73 0.83 -2.49
N ALA A 37 14.94 -0.17 -2.06
CA ALA A 37 13.84 -0.69 -2.87
C ALA A 37 12.71 0.35 -3.00
N TRP A 38 12.37 1.01 -1.90
CA TRP A 38 11.33 2.04 -1.81
C TRP A 38 11.64 3.26 -2.69
N SER A 39 12.89 3.69 -2.77
CA SER A 39 13.30 4.84 -3.58
C SER A 39 13.21 4.60 -5.08
N LYS A 40 13.18 3.33 -5.52
CA LYS A 40 12.99 2.93 -6.92
C LYS A 40 11.53 2.94 -7.37
N LEU A 41 10.57 3.06 -6.45
CA LEU A 41 9.15 3.10 -6.80
C LEU A 41 8.79 4.36 -7.59
N ASP A 42 8.15 4.20 -8.74
CA ASP A 42 7.87 5.31 -9.66
C ASP A 42 6.81 6.31 -9.17
N SER A 43 5.90 5.84 -8.31
CA SER A 43 4.76 6.64 -7.84
C SER A 43 4.93 7.05 -6.38
N LYS A 44 4.70 8.33 -6.10
CA LYS A 44 4.59 8.85 -4.71
C LYS A 44 3.53 8.10 -3.91
N PHE A 45 2.46 7.63 -4.56
CA PHE A 45 1.41 6.87 -3.88
C PHE A 45 1.85 5.43 -3.54
N MET A 46 2.60 4.76 -4.44
CA MET A 46 3.22 3.47 -4.13
C MET A 46 4.18 3.59 -2.96
N ARG A 47 5.03 4.64 -2.96
CA ARG A 47 5.92 4.96 -1.84
C ARG A 47 5.17 5.18 -0.53
N LEU A 48 4.06 5.93 -0.58
CA LEU A 48 3.23 6.17 0.59
C LEU A 48 2.62 4.87 1.13
N ALA A 49 2.07 4.03 0.25
CA ALA A 49 1.50 2.74 0.63
C ALA A 49 2.55 1.80 1.20
N ALA A 50 3.72 1.68 0.56
CA ALA A 50 4.84 0.88 1.05
C ALA A 50 5.33 1.37 2.42
N ALA A 51 5.47 2.69 2.62
CA ALA A 51 5.83 3.22 3.94
C ALA A 51 4.76 2.88 4.99
N ALA A 52 3.48 3.04 4.66
CA ALA A 52 2.39 2.71 5.57
C ALA A 52 2.38 1.22 5.95
N TYR A 53 2.55 0.32 4.97
CA TYR A 53 2.51 -1.12 5.21
C TYR A 53 3.71 -1.59 6.04
N LEU A 54 4.90 -1.02 5.82
CA LEU A 54 6.03 -1.24 6.70
C LEU A 54 5.71 -0.84 8.13
N HIS A 55 5.30 0.40 8.36
CA HIS A 55 5.07 0.86 9.72
C HIS A 55 3.95 0.05 10.41
N ILE A 56 2.86 -0.28 9.70
CA ILE A 56 1.78 -1.10 10.26
C ILE A 56 2.23 -2.53 10.54
N SER A 57 3.06 -3.14 9.69
CA SER A 57 3.38 -4.57 9.79
C SER A 57 4.68 -4.85 10.56
N TYR A 58 5.52 -3.85 10.78
CA TYR A 58 6.79 -3.97 11.48
C TYR A 58 6.83 -3.15 12.77
N ASP A 59 6.59 -1.84 12.71
CA ASP A 59 6.72 -0.97 13.90
C ASP A 59 5.55 -1.10 14.87
N LEU A 60 4.32 -1.16 14.37
CA LEU A 60 3.13 -1.26 15.21
C LEU A 60 3.11 -2.55 16.07
N PRO A 61 3.43 -3.75 15.56
CA PRO A 61 3.55 -4.94 16.40
C PRO A 61 4.59 -4.78 17.52
N ARG A 62 5.75 -4.16 17.21
CA ARG A 62 6.82 -3.93 18.20
C ARG A 62 6.35 -3.00 19.31
N VAL A 63 5.70 -1.90 18.95
CA VAL A 63 5.09 -0.98 19.91
C VAL A 63 3.99 -1.66 20.72
N LEU A 64 3.14 -2.47 20.10
CA LEU A 64 2.09 -3.22 20.81
C LEU A 64 2.67 -4.25 21.77
N ALA A 65 3.81 -4.87 21.41
CA ALA A 65 4.52 -5.79 22.29
C ALA A 65 5.10 -5.07 23.51
N ASP A 66 5.69 -3.89 23.32
CA ASP A 66 6.24 -3.07 24.41
C ASP A 66 5.16 -2.52 25.35
N GLN A 67 3.99 -2.18 24.79
CA GLN A 67 2.88 -1.54 25.51
C GLN A 67 1.74 -2.53 25.82
N GLN A 68 2.05 -3.81 25.90
CA GLN A 68 1.14 -4.85 26.40
C GLN A 68 0.72 -4.55 27.84
N PRO A 69 -0.58 -4.62 28.19
CA PRO A 69 -0.98 -4.38 29.58
C PRO A 69 -0.41 -5.38 30.59
N SER A 70 -0.04 -6.59 30.15
CA SER A 70 0.66 -7.58 30.97
C SER A 70 2.14 -7.27 31.21
N ILE A 71 2.74 -6.41 30.39
CA ILE A 71 4.18 -6.08 30.42
C ILE A 71 4.42 -4.68 30.98
N ALA A 72 3.57 -3.70 30.64
CA ALA A 72 3.72 -2.32 31.04
C ALA A 72 2.85 -2.04 32.30
N PRO A 73 3.45 -2.02 33.51
CA PRO A 73 2.72 -2.00 34.79
C PRO A 73 1.97 -0.70 35.07
N TRP A 74 2.25 0.36 34.31
CA TRP A 74 1.54 1.63 34.38
C TRP A 74 0.19 1.60 33.66
N ILE A 75 -0.07 0.56 32.85
CA ILE A 75 -1.32 0.39 32.11
C ILE A 75 -2.30 -0.40 32.98
N ASN A 76 -3.24 0.28 33.63
CA ASN A 76 -4.34 -0.38 34.35
C ASN A 76 -5.48 -0.79 33.39
N LEU A 77 -5.17 -1.58 32.35
CA LEU A 77 -6.15 -2.12 31.41
C LEU A 77 -6.02 -3.64 31.34
N SER A 78 -7.15 -4.33 31.24
CA SER A 78 -7.11 -5.74 30.86
C SER A 78 -6.74 -5.89 29.38
N ARG A 79 -6.19 -7.06 29.01
CA ARG A 79 -5.91 -7.43 27.61
C ARG A 79 -7.17 -7.32 26.73
N ALA A 80 -8.33 -7.71 27.25
CA ALA A 80 -9.61 -7.63 26.55
C ALA A 80 -10.06 -6.18 26.31
N GLN A 81 -9.89 -5.29 27.29
CA GLN A 81 -10.15 -3.85 27.12
C GLN A 81 -9.22 -3.23 26.08
N ALA A 82 -7.92 -3.51 26.15
CA ALA A 82 -6.94 -3.04 25.17
C ALA A 82 -7.28 -3.53 23.74
N PHE A 83 -7.66 -4.80 23.58
CA PHE A 83 -8.16 -5.36 22.32
C PHE A 83 -9.35 -4.57 21.80
N TYR A 84 -10.39 -4.41 22.64
CA TYR A 84 -11.60 -3.69 22.25
C TYR A 84 -11.30 -2.24 21.85
N LEU A 85 -10.51 -1.52 22.63
CA LEU A 85 -10.13 -0.13 22.34
C LEU A 85 -9.36 -0.01 21.03
N PHE A 86 -8.41 -0.92 20.79
CA PHE A 86 -7.66 -0.94 19.55
C PHE A 86 -8.60 -1.12 18.36
N PHE A 87 -9.43 -2.17 18.33
CA PHE A 87 -10.32 -2.42 17.18
C PHE A 87 -11.47 -1.41 17.05
N LYS A 88 -11.89 -0.75 18.13
CA LYS A 88 -12.88 0.33 18.08
C LYS A 88 -12.43 1.52 17.21
N LEU A 89 -11.13 1.67 16.96
CA LEU A 89 -10.61 2.71 16.05
C LEU A 89 -10.80 2.37 14.56
N ASP A 90 -11.10 1.12 14.18
CA ASP A 90 -11.21 0.67 12.78
C ASP A 90 -12.08 1.60 11.90
N PRO A 91 -13.28 2.04 12.33
CA PRO A 91 -14.14 2.90 11.51
C PRO A 91 -13.55 4.30 11.24
N ILE A 92 -12.60 4.75 12.06
CA ILE A 92 -11.97 6.07 11.93
C ILE A 92 -10.94 6.07 10.79
N PHE A 93 -10.28 4.93 10.55
CA PHE A 93 -9.19 4.82 9.58
C PHE A 93 -9.61 5.13 8.14
N PRO A 94 -10.69 4.56 7.58
CA PRO A 94 -11.14 4.91 6.23
C PRO A 94 -11.45 6.40 6.08
N THR A 95 -12.03 7.01 7.12
CA THR A 95 -12.36 8.44 7.14
C THR A 95 -11.11 9.31 7.13
N VAL A 96 -10.15 9.02 8.01
CA VAL A 96 -8.87 9.74 8.09
C VAL A 96 -8.05 9.53 6.81
N PHE A 97 -7.99 8.30 6.31
CA PHE A 97 -7.30 7.97 5.07
C PHE A 97 -7.91 8.71 3.87
N SER A 98 -9.24 8.68 3.71
CA SER A 98 -9.94 9.42 2.65
C SER A 98 -9.67 10.92 2.72
N ARG A 99 -9.61 11.49 3.94
CA ARG A 99 -9.26 12.90 4.15
C ARG A 99 -7.81 13.20 3.75
N ILE A 100 -6.85 12.38 4.22
CA ILE A 100 -5.42 12.55 3.93
C ILE A 100 -5.10 12.32 2.44
N ALA A 101 -5.72 11.33 1.81
CA ALA A 101 -5.54 11.04 0.39
C ALA A 101 -6.01 12.18 -0.53
N LYS A 102 -6.91 13.04 -0.03
CA LYS A 102 -7.38 14.26 -0.71
C LYS A 102 -6.53 15.49 -0.38
N ASP A 103 -5.61 15.40 0.59
CA ASP A 103 -4.76 16.52 0.98
C ASP A 103 -3.61 16.71 -0.02
N ARG A 104 -3.67 17.82 -0.75
CA ARG A 104 -2.67 18.21 -1.76
C ARG A 104 -1.26 18.36 -1.19
N LYS A 105 -1.11 18.73 0.09
CA LYS A 105 0.21 18.84 0.72
C LYS A 105 0.90 17.47 0.83
N ILE A 106 0.12 16.40 0.89
CA ILE A 106 0.60 15.03 1.12
C ILE A 106 0.79 14.29 -0.21
N VAL A 107 -0.23 14.31 -1.08
CA VAL A 107 -0.18 13.56 -2.36
C VAL A 107 0.29 14.40 -3.57
N GLY A 108 0.52 15.71 -3.39
CA GLY A 108 0.97 16.63 -4.44
C GLY A 108 -0.12 16.93 -5.49
N TYR A 109 0.28 17.35 -6.69
CA TYR A 109 -0.64 17.62 -7.82
C TYR A 109 -1.47 16.41 -8.24
N VAL A 110 -1.07 15.20 -7.82
CA VAL A 110 -1.89 14.01 -7.96
C VAL A 110 -3.27 14.30 -7.37
N ALA A 111 -3.39 15.03 -6.24
CA ALA A 111 -4.66 15.45 -5.60
C ALA A 111 -5.76 15.91 -6.58
N TYR A 112 -5.41 16.64 -7.64
CA TYR A 112 -6.35 17.12 -8.65
C TYR A 112 -6.90 16.00 -9.54
N PHE A 113 -6.05 15.02 -9.87
CA PHE A 113 -6.38 13.86 -10.71
C PHE A 113 -6.83 12.64 -9.89
N VAL A 114 -6.54 12.61 -8.58
CA VAL A 114 -7.12 11.70 -7.59
C VAL A 114 -8.40 12.27 -6.97
N ARG A 115 -8.95 13.41 -7.39
CA ARG A 115 -10.32 13.75 -6.98
C ARG A 115 -11.34 12.69 -7.49
N PRO A 116 -11.13 12.09 -8.68
CA PRO A 116 -11.69 10.80 -9.03
C PRO A 116 -10.66 9.67 -8.82
N ILE A 117 -10.10 9.46 -7.61
CA ILE A 117 -9.36 8.21 -7.34
C ILE A 117 -10.30 7.10 -7.78
N SER A 118 -9.84 6.22 -8.68
CA SER A 118 -10.58 5.01 -8.96
C SER A 118 -10.93 4.40 -7.60
N SER A 119 -12.21 4.20 -7.36
CA SER A 119 -12.70 3.62 -6.10
C SER A 119 -11.92 2.36 -5.71
N ARG A 120 -11.27 1.71 -6.69
CA ARG A 120 -10.33 0.60 -6.59
C ARG A 120 -9.03 0.91 -5.83
N LEU A 121 -8.28 1.98 -6.13
CA LEU A 121 -7.03 2.30 -5.42
C LEU A 121 -7.28 2.54 -3.93
N LEU A 122 -8.31 3.34 -3.63
CA LEU A 122 -8.75 3.55 -2.25
C LEU A 122 -9.26 2.25 -1.63
N ARG A 123 -9.96 1.40 -2.40
CA ARG A 123 -10.43 0.08 -1.94
C ARG A 123 -9.28 -0.85 -1.57
N SER A 124 -8.20 -0.94 -2.35
CA SER A 124 -7.04 -1.77 -2.01
C SER A 124 -6.41 -1.33 -0.70
N VAL A 125 -6.12 -0.03 -0.53
CA VAL A 125 -5.56 0.46 0.74
C VAL A 125 -6.55 0.30 1.89
N SER A 126 -7.83 0.61 1.68
CA SER A 126 -8.89 0.45 2.70
C SER A 126 -9.16 -1.00 3.06
N HIS A 127 -8.80 -1.95 2.19
CA HIS A 127 -8.88 -3.38 2.47
C HIS A 127 -7.68 -3.85 3.29
N TRP A 128 -6.47 -3.54 2.83
CA TRP A 128 -5.24 -4.05 3.44
C TRP A 128 -4.86 -3.38 4.75
N VAL A 129 -5.08 -2.06 4.91
CA VAL A 129 -4.74 -1.37 6.17
C VAL A 129 -5.43 -2.00 7.38
N PRO A 130 -6.76 -2.24 7.37
CA PRO A 130 -7.41 -2.97 8.46
C PRO A 130 -6.84 -4.37 8.67
N LEU A 131 -6.59 -5.15 7.61
CA LEU A 131 -6.06 -6.51 7.72
C LEU A 131 -4.67 -6.53 8.36
N LEU A 132 -3.74 -5.71 7.86
CA LEU A 132 -2.40 -5.58 8.42
C LEU A 132 -2.45 -5.07 9.87
N ARG A 133 -3.39 -4.19 10.20
CA ARG A 133 -3.60 -3.73 11.57
C ARG A 133 -4.08 -4.85 12.51
N ARG A 134 -4.99 -5.72 12.04
CA ARG A 134 -5.41 -6.90 12.81
C ARG A 134 -4.23 -7.85 13.02
N ALA A 135 -3.46 -8.09 11.96
CA ALA A 135 -2.25 -8.90 12.03
C ALA A 135 -1.26 -8.32 13.04
N ALA A 136 -1.06 -7.01 13.02
CA ALA A 136 -0.14 -6.32 13.92
C ALA A 136 -0.50 -6.49 15.40
N TRP A 137 -1.80 -6.52 15.72
CA TRP A 137 -2.24 -6.89 17.06
C TRP A 137 -1.77 -8.30 17.42
N THR A 138 -2.11 -9.30 16.62
CA THR A 138 -1.70 -10.69 16.86
C THR A 138 -0.19 -10.83 16.95
N HIS A 139 0.56 -10.27 15.99
CA HIS A 139 2.02 -10.30 15.99
C HIS A 139 2.62 -9.62 17.21
N GLY A 140 2.04 -8.51 17.69
CA GLY A 140 2.48 -7.86 18.93
C GLY A 140 2.28 -8.73 20.16
N GLN A 141 1.21 -9.54 20.21
CA GLN A 141 0.99 -10.52 21.28
C GLN A 141 2.05 -11.63 21.25
N GLU A 142 2.35 -12.15 20.05
CA GLU A 142 3.38 -13.18 19.86
C GLU A 142 4.76 -12.64 20.26
N LEU A 143 5.13 -11.46 19.76
CA LEU A 143 6.41 -10.82 20.10
C LEU A 143 6.56 -10.58 21.61
N ALA A 144 5.49 -10.21 22.29
CA ALA A 144 5.48 -9.99 23.73
C ALA A 144 5.72 -11.28 24.54
N ALA A 145 5.30 -12.44 24.01
CA ALA A 145 5.46 -13.73 24.66
C ALA A 145 6.82 -14.39 24.38
N ARG A 146 7.57 -13.92 23.38
CA ARG A 146 8.79 -14.57 22.88
C ARG A 146 10.06 -14.09 23.59
N SER A 147 10.91 -15.04 23.99
CA SER A 147 12.24 -14.75 24.54
C SER A 147 13.28 -14.36 23.48
N ASP A 148 13.11 -14.84 22.25
CA ASP A 148 13.95 -14.58 21.07
C ASP A 148 13.47 -13.36 20.25
N ARG A 149 12.69 -12.47 20.85
CA ARG A 149 12.01 -11.35 20.18
C ARG A 149 12.89 -10.57 19.18
N ARG A 150 14.13 -10.25 19.52
CA ARG A 150 15.04 -9.50 18.63
C ARG A 150 15.33 -10.21 17.30
N PHE A 151 15.45 -11.54 17.35
CA PHE A 151 15.65 -12.36 16.15
C PHE A 151 14.40 -12.32 15.27
N VAL A 152 13.22 -12.49 15.89
CA VAL A 152 11.92 -12.39 15.21
C VAL A 152 11.73 -11.02 14.56
N GLU A 153 12.05 -9.93 15.26
CA GLU A 153 12.01 -8.57 14.69
C GLU A 153 12.92 -8.44 13.47
N THR A 154 14.13 -9.01 13.51
CA THR A 154 15.03 -9.01 12.35
C THR A 154 14.42 -9.75 11.17
N LYS A 155 13.80 -10.92 11.40
CA LYS A 155 13.09 -11.68 10.37
C LYS A 155 11.84 -10.97 9.84
N MET A 156 11.11 -10.23 10.67
CA MET A 156 10.00 -9.39 10.22
C MET A 156 10.48 -8.27 9.29
N LEU A 157 11.58 -7.60 9.62
CA LEU A 157 12.13 -6.53 8.77
C LEU A 157 12.61 -7.09 7.42
N GLU A 158 13.29 -8.24 7.46
CA GLU A 158 13.67 -8.99 6.26
C GLU A 158 12.42 -9.33 5.42
N ALA A 159 11.38 -9.87 6.04
CA ALA A 159 10.12 -10.22 5.39
C ALA A 159 9.44 -9.03 4.70
N VAL A 160 9.33 -7.88 5.36
CA VAL A 160 8.73 -6.68 4.76
C VAL A 160 9.59 -6.13 3.62
N THR A 161 10.91 -6.19 3.75
CA THR A 161 11.85 -5.79 2.67
C THR A 161 11.70 -6.67 1.44
N LEU A 162 11.65 -7.99 1.64
CA LEU A 162 11.45 -8.95 0.55
C LEU A 162 10.08 -8.79 -0.10
N ALA A 163 9.02 -8.56 0.68
CA ALA A 163 7.69 -8.30 0.13
C ALA A 163 7.71 -7.10 -0.82
N LEU A 164 8.43 -6.02 -0.46
CA LEU A 164 8.59 -4.86 -1.33
C LEU A 164 9.43 -5.16 -2.57
N GLU A 165 10.57 -5.83 -2.42
CA GLU A 165 11.46 -6.18 -3.53
C GLU A 165 10.77 -7.09 -4.55
N ASP A 166 10.17 -8.18 -4.09
CA ASP A 166 9.44 -9.13 -4.94
C ASP A 166 8.31 -8.44 -5.69
N THR A 167 7.53 -7.60 -5.00
CA THR A 167 6.44 -6.84 -5.64
C THR A 167 6.98 -5.85 -6.66
N SER A 168 8.07 -5.14 -6.33
CA SER A 168 8.65 -4.14 -7.24
C SER A 168 9.23 -4.74 -8.52
N ASN A 169 9.67 -6.01 -8.48
CA ASN A 169 10.23 -6.72 -9.62
C ASN A 169 9.18 -7.29 -10.58
N LEU A 170 7.89 -7.29 -10.21
CA LEU A 170 6.85 -7.78 -11.10
C LEU A 170 6.71 -6.87 -12.34
N PRO A 171 6.52 -7.43 -13.54
CA PRO A 171 6.31 -6.63 -14.75
C PRO A 171 4.91 -5.99 -14.68
N TRP A 172 4.85 -4.78 -14.13
CA TRP A 172 3.61 -4.02 -14.00
C TRP A 172 3.02 -3.54 -15.33
N SER A 173 3.51 -4.01 -16.48
CA SER A 173 3.07 -3.51 -17.78
C SER A 173 1.70 -4.09 -18.18
N ALA A 174 0.80 -3.23 -18.67
CA ALA A 174 -0.43 -3.67 -19.35
C ALA A 174 -0.21 -4.46 -20.66
N GLY A 175 1.02 -4.89 -20.99
CA GLY A 175 1.32 -5.76 -22.14
C GLY A 175 0.76 -7.18 -22.01
N LEU A 176 0.37 -7.60 -20.80
CA LEU A 176 -0.41 -8.83 -20.56
C LEU A 176 -1.92 -8.63 -20.78
N LEU A 177 -2.35 -7.45 -21.25
CA LEU A 177 -3.74 -7.07 -21.48
C LEU A 177 -3.93 -6.31 -22.80
N THR A 178 -3.03 -6.44 -23.77
CA THR A 178 -3.44 -6.16 -25.15
C THR A 178 -4.63 -7.07 -25.44
N PRO A 179 -5.85 -6.55 -25.70
CA PRO A 179 -6.88 -7.38 -26.29
C PRO A 179 -6.27 -7.99 -27.57
N PRO A 180 -6.54 -9.27 -27.87
CA PRO A 180 -6.12 -9.84 -29.14
C PRO A 180 -6.59 -8.89 -30.24
N ASP A 181 -5.65 -8.56 -31.13
CA ASP A 181 -5.69 -7.48 -32.10
C ASP A 181 -7.12 -7.09 -32.57
N GLY A 182 -7.50 -5.80 -32.45
CA GLY A 182 -8.50 -5.22 -33.36
C GLY A 182 -9.69 -4.39 -32.83
N ALA A 183 -9.77 -3.97 -31.56
CA ALA A 183 -10.99 -3.29 -31.07
C ALA A 183 -10.89 -1.76 -30.81
N PHE A 184 -9.84 -1.09 -31.29
CA PHE A 184 -9.81 0.38 -31.35
C PHE A 184 -9.40 0.83 -32.74
N ALA A 185 -10.18 0.42 -33.75
CA ALA A 185 -10.24 1.18 -34.99
C ALA A 185 -10.82 2.57 -34.65
N PRO A 186 -10.10 3.68 -34.87
CA PRO A 186 -10.76 4.97 -34.85
C PRO A 186 -11.77 4.98 -35.99
N ALA A 187 -13.05 4.99 -35.66
CA ALA A 187 -14.11 5.32 -36.59
C ALA A 187 -13.96 6.80 -37.00
N LEU A 188 -13.03 7.06 -37.91
CA LEU A 188 -12.91 8.33 -38.64
C LEU A 188 -13.33 8.09 -40.09
N GLY A 189 -14.58 7.69 -40.27
CA GLY A 189 -15.28 7.88 -41.53
C GLY A 189 -15.71 9.35 -41.60
N MET A 190 -14.81 10.23 -42.02
CA MET A 190 -15.15 11.63 -42.29
C MET A 190 -15.60 11.75 -43.76
N PRO A 191 -16.79 12.30 -44.05
CA PRO A 191 -17.22 12.55 -45.42
C PRO A 191 -16.35 13.63 -46.07
N VAL A 192 -15.98 13.41 -47.33
CA VAL A 192 -15.32 14.39 -48.19
C VAL A 192 -16.36 15.42 -48.62
N ILE A 193 -16.30 16.64 -48.07
CA ILE A 193 -17.16 17.76 -48.47
C ILE A 193 -16.28 18.85 -49.09
N SER A 194 -16.70 19.34 -50.25
CA SER A 194 -16.01 20.31 -51.12
C SER A 194 -15.76 21.66 -50.44
N MET A 195 -14.58 22.21 -50.68
CA MET A 195 -14.04 23.45 -50.12
C MET A 195 -14.61 24.71 -50.77
N SER A 196 -15.19 25.62 -49.97
CA SER A 196 -15.12 27.06 -50.27
C SER A 196 -15.35 28.03 -49.10
N ASP A 197 -15.79 27.61 -47.91
CA ASP A 197 -15.89 28.49 -46.71
C ASP A 197 -15.40 27.81 -45.41
N ILE A 198 -14.50 26.85 -45.55
CA ILE A 198 -14.25 25.77 -44.59
C ILE A 198 -13.08 26.06 -43.61
N ASP A 199 -12.20 27.01 -43.88
CA ASP A 199 -10.90 27.04 -43.19
C ASP A 199 -10.96 27.41 -41.70
N ARG A 200 -11.88 28.26 -41.23
CA ARG A 200 -11.94 28.66 -39.82
C ARG A 200 -12.72 27.70 -38.93
N PHE A 201 -13.78 27.10 -39.46
CA PHE A 201 -14.57 26.08 -38.75
C PHE A 201 -13.75 24.81 -38.54
N TRP A 202 -12.98 24.40 -39.56
CA TRP A 202 -12.17 23.19 -39.50
C TRP A 202 -10.90 23.32 -38.65
N ILE A 203 -10.28 24.50 -38.54
CA ILE A 203 -9.24 24.74 -37.52
C ILE A 203 -9.80 24.56 -36.11
N GLY A 204 -11.03 25.02 -35.85
CA GLY A 204 -11.73 24.81 -34.57
C GLY A 204 -12.01 23.34 -34.26
N VAL A 205 -12.53 22.59 -35.25
CA VAL A 205 -12.84 21.15 -35.10
C VAL A 205 -11.56 20.30 -34.98
N ALA A 206 -10.52 20.58 -35.76
CA ALA A 206 -9.23 19.89 -35.68
C ALA A 206 -8.52 20.16 -34.34
N SER A 207 -8.62 21.39 -33.82
CA SER A 207 -8.12 21.74 -32.49
C SER A 207 -8.88 21.00 -31.39
N LEU A 208 -10.21 20.93 -31.48
CA LEU A 208 -11.05 20.19 -30.53
C LEU A 208 -10.78 18.67 -30.58
N ALA A 209 -10.63 18.09 -31.77
CA ALA A 209 -10.28 16.68 -31.94
C ALA A 209 -8.88 16.36 -31.41
N THR A 210 -7.91 17.26 -31.61
CA THR A 210 -6.56 17.14 -31.05
C THR A 210 -6.59 17.24 -29.52
N ILE A 211 -7.33 18.21 -28.97
CA ILE A 211 -7.54 18.34 -27.51
C ILE A 211 -8.23 17.09 -26.95
N LEU A 212 -9.28 16.57 -27.59
CA LEU A 212 -9.98 15.35 -27.17
C LEU A 212 -9.09 14.11 -27.28
N THR A 213 -8.21 14.03 -28.28
CA THR A 213 -7.25 12.93 -28.44
C THR A 213 -6.14 13.03 -27.40
N ILE A 214 -5.63 14.22 -27.10
CA ILE A 214 -4.64 14.47 -26.03
C ILE A 214 -5.26 14.17 -24.66
N VAL A 215 -6.48 14.63 -24.41
CA VAL A 215 -7.22 14.39 -23.16
C VAL A 215 -7.59 12.91 -23.02
N GLY A 216 -8.05 12.25 -24.10
CA GLY A 216 -8.38 10.82 -24.13
C GLY A 216 -7.15 9.93 -23.95
N SER A 217 -6.04 10.25 -24.62
CA SER A 217 -4.75 9.56 -24.45
C SER A 217 -4.16 9.79 -23.06
N GLY A 218 -4.35 10.98 -22.49
CA GLY A 218 -4.04 11.27 -21.10
C GLY A 218 -4.86 10.38 -20.16
N ALA A 219 -6.18 10.37 -20.32
CA ALA A 219 -7.11 9.61 -19.48
C ALA A 219 -6.83 8.10 -19.50
N THR A 220 -6.53 7.51 -20.66
CA THR A 220 -6.17 6.08 -20.78
C THR A 220 -4.84 5.77 -20.10
N ARG A 221 -3.81 6.62 -20.27
CA ARG A 221 -2.53 6.49 -19.56
C ARG A 221 -2.69 6.59 -18.04
N PHE A 222 -3.52 7.54 -17.57
CA PHE A 222 -3.82 7.68 -16.14
C PHE A 222 -4.62 6.49 -15.59
N ALA A 223 -5.61 5.99 -16.32
CA ALA A 223 -6.38 4.81 -15.93
C ALA A 223 -5.50 3.56 -15.85
N LYS A 224 -4.63 3.35 -16.85
CA LYS A 224 -3.62 2.28 -16.85
C LYS A 224 -2.69 2.40 -15.65
N LYS A 225 -2.06 3.56 -15.43
CA LYS A 225 -1.17 3.78 -14.29
C LYS A 225 -1.87 3.62 -12.94
N GLY A 226 -3.14 4.00 -12.85
CA GLY A 226 -3.98 3.79 -11.67
C GLY A 226 -4.26 2.31 -11.42
N TYR A 227 -4.49 1.52 -12.47
CA TYR A 227 -4.65 0.07 -12.39
C TYR A 227 -3.36 -0.62 -11.94
N GLU A 228 -2.23 -0.29 -12.56
CA GLU A 228 -0.90 -0.83 -12.21
C GLU A 228 -0.55 -0.51 -10.75
N THR A 229 -0.82 0.74 -10.32
CA THR A 229 -0.65 1.16 -8.92
C THR A 229 -1.56 0.39 -7.97
N GLY A 230 -2.82 0.14 -8.35
CA GLY A 230 -3.77 -0.61 -7.53
C GLY A 230 -3.35 -2.06 -7.33
N ARG A 231 -2.88 -2.72 -8.39
CA ARG A 231 -2.36 -4.08 -8.32
C ARG A 231 -1.08 -4.17 -7.51
N PHE A 232 -0.16 -3.21 -7.67
CA PHE A 232 1.03 -3.12 -6.84
C PHE A 232 0.66 -3.07 -5.35
N ILE A 233 -0.27 -2.20 -4.97
CA ILE A 233 -0.68 -2.04 -3.57
C ILE A 233 -1.33 -3.31 -3.04
N ASP A 234 -2.20 -3.92 -3.85
CA ASP A 234 -2.88 -5.15 -3.46
C ASP A 234 -1.89 -6.29 -3.22
N GLU A 235 -0.97 -6.49 -4.17
CA GLU A 235 0.05 -7.53 -4.09
C GLU A 235 1.06 -7.26 -2.97
N LEU A 236 1.46 -5.99 -2.77
CA LEU A 236 2.33 -5.62 -1.66
C LEU A 236 1.66 -5.91 -0.33
N GLY A 237 0.38 -5.56 -0.18
CA GLY A 237 -0.39 -5.82 1.04
C GLY A 237 -0.45 -7.30 1.36
N ARG A 238 -0.77 -8.12 0.34
CA ARG A 238 -0.80 -9.58 0.43
C ARG A 238 0.54 -10.17 0.85
N ARG A 239 1.62 -9.86 0.13
CA ARG A 239 2.96 -10.38 0.45
C ARG A 239 3.45 -9.91 1.81
N THR A 240 3.18 -8.65 2.18
CA THR A 240 3.55 -8.14 3.50
C THR A 240 2.84 -8.92 4.60
N PHE A 241 1.52 -9.14 4.47
CA PHE A 241 0.76 -9.94 5.42
C PHE A 241 1.31 -11.38 5.52
N ASP A 242 1.50 -12.03 4.38
CA ASP A 242 1.94 -13.43 4.29
C ASP A 242 3.35 -13.61 4.85
N TYR A 243 4.31 -12.81 4.38
CA TYR A 243 5.72 -12.95 4.74
C TYR A 243 5.96 -12.58 6.21
N VAL A 244 5.35 -11.50 6.71
CA VAL A 244 5.51 -11.11 8.12
C VAL A 244 4.87 -12.15 9.03
N SER A 245 3.70 -12.68 8.67
CA SER A 245 3.06 -13.73 9.46
C SER A 245 3.93 -14.98 9.54
N ALA A 246 4.56 -15.38 8.43
CA ALA A 246 5.53 -16.48 8.41
C ALA A 246 6.74 -16.17 9.31
N ALA A 247 7.32 -14.96 9.20
CA ALA A 247 8.47 -14.56 10.00
C ALA A 247 8.17 -14.50 11.51
N VAL A 248 6.95 -14.15 11.92
CA VAL A 248 6.55 -14.12 13.34
C VAL A 248 6.29 -15.51 13.89
N THR A 249 5.62 -16.36 13.11
CA THR A 249 5.19 -17.70 13.56
C THR A 249 6.33 -18.71 13.51
N ASP A 250 7.14 -18.68 12.45
CA ASP A 250 8.27 -19.59 12.20
C ASP A 250 9.49 -18.80 11.68
N PRO A 251 10.18 -18.04 12.55
CA PRO A 251 11.32 -17.20 12.14
C PRO A 251 12.51 -18.02 11.61
N GLU A 252 12.69 -19.24 12.09
CA GLU A 252 13.78 -20.14 11.67
C GLU A 252 13.49 -20.74 10.29
N GLY A 253 12.24 -21.12 10.02
CA GLY A 253 11.79 -21.65 8.73
C GLY A 253 11.49 -20.59 7.66
N PHE A 254 11.57 -19.30 7.98
CA PHE A 254 11.20 -18.21 7.07
C PHE A 254 11.98 -18.26 5.73
N ASP A 255 13.26 -18.57 5.76
CA ASP A 255 14.10 -18.63 4.54
C ASP A 255 13.65 -19.78 3.62
N ASN A 256 13.28 -20.93 4.21
CA ASN A 256 12.70 -22.06 3.48
C ASN A 256 11.31 -21.74 2.94
N TYR A 257 10.48 -21.03 3.71
CA TYR A 257 9.18 -20.54 3.26
C TYR A 257 9.35 -19.65 2.01
N ARG A 258 10.30 -18.70 2.03
CA ARG A 258 10.60 -17.83 0.89
C ARG A 258 11.00 -18.63 -0.35
N GLN A 259 11.92 -19.59 -0.23
CA GLN A 259 12.36 -20.39 -1.37
C GLN A 259 11.23 -21.18 -2.03
N ARG A 260 10.28 -21.69 -1.22
CA ARG A 260 9.07 -22.35 -1.73
C ARG A 260 8.16 -21.39 -2.49
N GLN A 261 7.99 -20.15 -2.01
CA GLN A 261 7.20 -19.14 -2.70
C GLN A 261 7.80 -18.77 -4.07
N LEU A 262 9.13 -18.61 -4.14
CA LEU A 262 9.82 -18.33 -5.40
C LEU A 262 9.66 -19.50 -6.39
N SER A 263 9.87 -20.73 -5.93
CA SER A 263 9.74 -21.94 -6.76
C SER A 263 8.33 -22.15 -7.29
N GLY A 264 7.32 -21.90 -6.45
CA GLY A 264 5.90 -22.00 -6.82
C GLY A 264 5.49 -21.00 -7.90
N ASN A 265 5.99 -19.76 -7.82
CA ASN A 265 5.70 -18.73 -8.83
C ASN A 265 6.31 -19.10 -10.19
N THR A 266 7.56 -19.60 -10.22
CA THR A 266 8.20 -20.04 -11.47
C THR A 266 7.46 -21.19 -12.13
N ALA A 267 6.94 -22.15 -11.35
CA ALA A 267 6.15 -23.25 -11.88
C ALA A 267 4.81 -22.76 -12.47
N ALA A 268 4.14 -21.84 -11.78
CA ALA A 268 2.87 -21.26 -12.25
C ALA A 268 3.02 -20.43 -13.54
N GLU A 269 4.15 -19.74 -13.71
CA GLU A 269 4.45 -18.98 -14.93
C GLU A 269 4.74 -19.89 -16.13
N ARG A 270 5.48 -21.00 -15.92
CA ARG A 270 5.75 -21.98 -16.99
C ARG A 270 4.51 -22.70 -17.50
N GLY A 271 3.47 -22.85 -16.67
CA GLY A 271 2.21 -23.47 -17.08
C GLY A 271 1.27 -22.55 -17.86
N ARG A 272 1.58 -21.26 -17.99
CA ARG A 272 0.75 -20.24 -18.69
C ARG A 272 1.34 -19.75 -20.01
N ALA A 273 2.57 -20.14 -20.32
CA ALA A 273 3.26 -19.87 -21.59
C ALA A 273 3.09 -21.06 -22.54
#